data_AF-A0A535TCC1-F1
#
_entry.id   AF-A0A535TCC1-F1
#
_cell.length_a   1.000
_cell.length_b   1.000
_cell.length_c   1.000
_cell.angle_alpha   90.00
_cell.angle_beta   90.00
_cell.angle_gamma   90.00
#
_symmetry.space_group_name_H-M   'P 1'
#
loop_
_entity.id
_entity.type
_entity.pdbx_description
1 polymer ?
#
loop_
_entity_poly.entity_id
_entity_poly.type
_entity_poly.pdbx_seq_one_letter_code
_entity_poly.pdbx_strand_id
1 'polypeptide(L)'
;MTEQPKPLRGLVFANVAVLFFGLAGVLGKLSLLPAPLIVFGRVFFAGLLLLAICLFQHIPLLPKRRQDGFLLLGLGVLLALHWTAFFQAINVSNVAIGLLSFSSFPLFTAALEPLLLHQRPR
;
A
#
# COMPACT_ATOMS: atom_id res chain seq x y z
N MET A 1 -15.41 -27.56 -0.38
CA MET A 1 -16.58 -26.69 -0.69
C MET A 1 -16.15 -25.26 -0.45
N THR A 2 -15.55 -24.63 -1.45
CA THR A 2 -15.11 -23.23 -1.38
C THR A 2 -16.32 -22.35 -1.65
N GLU A 3 -16.90 -21.79 -0.58
CA GLU A 3 -17.90 -20.73 -0.65
C GLU A 3 -17.35 -19.55 -1.47
N GLN A 4 -17.68 -19.52 -2.77
CA GLN A 4 -17.44 -18.35 -3.62
C GLN A 4 -18.21 -17.18 -3.01
N PRO A 5 -17.55 -16.09 -2.57
CA PRO A 5 -18.27 -14.95 -2.04
C PRO A 5 -19.21 -14.41 -3.13
N LYS A 6 -20.51 -14.32 -2.83
CA LYS A 6 -21.52 -13.69 -3.70
C LYS A 6 -20.94 -12.37 -4.26
N PRO A 7 -21.03 -12.09 -5.57
CA PRO A 7 -20.33 -10.97 -6.22
C PRO A 7 -20.63 -9.62 -5.55
N LEU A 8 -21.85 -9.44 -5.03
CA LEU A 8 -22.26 -8.28 -4.24
C LEU A 8 -21.41 -8.05 -2.97
N ARG A 9 -20.98 -9.10 -2.27
CA ARG A 9 -20.21 -8.98 -1.02
C ARG A 9 -18.82 -8.42 -1.30
N GLY A 10 -18.17 -8.90 -2.37
CA GLY A 10 -16.88 -8.38 -2.82
C GLY A 10 -16.96 -6.92 -3.24
N LEU A 11 -18.02 -6.55 -3.97
CA LEU A 11 -18.25 -5.17 -4.40
C LEU A 11 -18.42 -4.22 -3.21
N VAL A 12 -19.20 -4.62 -2.20
CA VAL A 12 -19.41 -3.83 -0.98
C VAL A 12 -18.09 -3.67 -0.22
N PHE A 13 -17.31 -4.75 -0.03
CA PHE A 13 -16.02 -4.65 0.64
C PHE A 13 -15.04 -3.74 -0.09
N ALA A 14 -15.00 -3.78 -1.42
CA ALA A 14 -14.15 -2.90 -2.21
C ALA A 14 -14.54 -1.42 -2.03
N ASN A 15 -15.83 -1.10 -2.10
CA ASN A 15 -16.29 0.28 -1.90
C ASN A 15 -16.00 0.80 -0.48
N VAL A 16 -16.22 -0.04 0.53
CA VAL A 16 -15.89 0.29 1.91
C VAL A 16 -14.38 0.49 2.08
N ALA A 17 -13.55 -0.37 1.51
CA ALA A 17 -12.10 -0.23 1.56
C ALA A 17 -11.63 1.07 0.88
N VAL A 18 -12.18 1.41 -0.28
CA VAL A 18 -11.90 2.67 -0.99
C VAL A 18 -12.29 3.88 -0.15
N LEU A 19 -13.44 3.82 0.54
CA LEU A 19 -13.87 4.88 1.46
C LEU A 19 -12.87 5.09 2.61
N PHE A 20 -12.47 4.01 3.28
CA PHE A 20 -11.46 4.08 4.36
C PHE A 20 -10.09 4.56 3.85
N PHE A 21 -9.70 4.14 2.65
CA PHE A 21 -8.47 4.57 2.01
C PHE A 21 -8.47 6.07 1.72
N GLY A 22 -9.57 6.61 1.17
CA GLY A 22 -9.71 8.05 0.93
C GLY A 22 -9.75 8.87 2.23
N LEU A 23 -10.46 8.37 3.25
CA LEU A 23 -10.54 9.02 4.56
C LEU A 23 -9.17 9.12 5.24
N ALA A 24 -8.31 8.11 5.09
CA ALA A 24 -6.95 8.14 5.64
C ALA A 24 -6.12 9.32 5.12
N GLY A 25 -6.27 9.69 3.85
CA GLY A 25 -5.62 10.86 3.26
C GLY A 25 -6.13 12.18 3.86
N VAL A 26 -7.44 12.29 4.09
CA VAL A 26 -8.07 13.46 4.76
C VAL A 26 -7.56 13.61 6.18
N LEU A 27 -7.57 12.53 6.97
CA LEU A 27 -7.05 12.53 8.34
C LEU A 27 -5.55 12.87 8.39
N GLY A 28 -4.79 12.40 7.40
CA GLY A 28 -3.39 12.76 7.23
C GLY A 28 -3.18 14.26 6.97
N LYS A 29 -4.01 14.87 6.11
CA LYS A 29 -3.94 16.32 5.83
C LYS A 29 -4.37 17.20 7.02
N LEU A 30 -5.29 16.71 7.85
CA LEU A 30 -5.72 17.39 9.08
C LEU A 30 -4.70 17.30 10.22
N SER A 31 -3.73 16.39 10.13
CA SER A 31 -2.71 16.23 11.15
C SER A 31 -1.67 17.36 11.03
N LEU A 32 -1.35 18.02 12.15
CA LEU A 32 -0.29 19.06 12.20
C LEU A 32 1.15 18.49 12.10
N LEU A 33 1.30 17.16 12.04
CA LEU A 33 2.61 16.51 12.00
C LEU A 33 3.19 16.50 10.57
N PRO A 34 4.52 16.56 10.42
CA PRO A 34 5.17 16.39 9.12
C PRO A 34 4.82 15.03 8.48
N ALA A 35 4.63 15.01 7.15
CA ALA A 35 4.30 13.79 6.39
C ALA A 35 5.23 12.59 6.68
N PRO A 36 6.57 12.75 6.77
CA PRO A 36 7.46 11.63 7.09
C PRO A 36 7.17 11.02 8.47
N LEU A 37 6.76 11.82 9.44
CA LEU A 37 6.48 11.36 10.81
C LEU A 37 5.16 10.58 10.88
N ILE A 38 4.15 10.99 10.11
CA ILE A 38 2.88 10.25 9.96
C ILE A 38 3.14 8.88 9.32
N VAL A 39 3.93 8.84 8.24
CA VAL A 39 4.30 7.59 7.56
C VAL A 39 5.11 6.69 8.47
N PHE A 40 6.10 7.25 9.18
CA PHE A 40 6.90 6.50 10.13
C PHE A 40 6.04 5.87 11.24
N GLY A 41 5.14 6.63 11.85
CA GLY A 41 4.22 6.10 12.86
C GLY A 41 3.37 4.95 12.31
N ARG A 42 2.79 5.11 11.11
CA ARG A 42 2.00 4.05 10.46
C ARG A 42 2.81 2.78 10.24
N VAL A 43 4.02 2.90 9.70
CA VAL A 43 4.90 1.75 9.42
C VAL A 43 5.39 1.11 10.71
N PHE A 44 5.70 1.90 11.74
CA PHE A 44 6.14 1.41 13.04
C PHE A 44 5.06 0.57 13.73
N PHE A 45 3.82 1.09 13.84
CA PHE A 45 2.72 0.35 14.43
C PHE A 45 2.32 -0.87 13.60
N ALA A 46 2.30 -0.75 12.27
CA ALA A 46 2.03 -1.89 11.38
C ALA A 46 3.10 -2.99 11.54
N GLY A 47 4.38 -2.60 11.61
CA GLY A 47 5.50 -3.51 11.83
C GLY A 47 5.42 -4.21 13.19
N LEU A 48 5.09 -3.47 14.26
CA LEU A 48 4.93 -4.04 15.60
C LEU A 48 3.75 -5.02 15.67
N LEU A 49 2.62 -4.69 15.03
CA LEU A 49 1.45 -5.56 14.98
C LEU A 49 1.75 -6.83 14.17
N LEU A 50 2.41 -6.69 13.01
CA LEU A 50 2.84 -7.83 12.20
C LEU A 50 3.84 -8.70 12.96
N LEU A 51 4.77 -8.12 13.71
CA LEU A 51 5.70 -8.85 14.57
C LEU A 51 4.93 -9.63 15.64
N ALA A 52 3.97 -9.00 16.31
CA ALA A 52 3.14 -9.65 17.33
C ALA A 52 2.34 -10.84 16.75
N ILE A 53 1.74 -10.67 15.57
CA ILE A 53 1.03 -11.74 14.86
C ILE A 53 1.98 -12.88 14.48
N CYS A 54 3.16 -12.55 13.97
CA CYS A 54 4.17 -13.52 13.55
C CYS A 54 4.67 -14.35 14.75
N LEU A 55 4.90 -13.71 15.90
CA LEU A 55 5.25 -14.38 17.14
C LEU A 55 4.11 -15.27 17.66
N PHE A 56 2.86 -14.78 17.64
CA PHE A 56 1.69 -15.54 18.09
C PHE A 56 1.40 -16.76 17.21
N GLN A 57 1.65 -16.67 15.91
CA GLN A 57 1.43 -17.76 14.95
C GLN A 57 2.69 -18.60 14.70
N HIS A 58 3.79 -18.36 15.42
CA HIS A 58 5.08 -19.03 15.23
C HIS A 58 5.59 -19.03 13.77
N ILE A 59 5.31 -17.96 13.03
CA ILE A 59 5.76 -17.80 11.66
C ILE A 59 7.26 -17.46 11.68
N PRO A 60 8.10 -18.09 10.84
CA PRO A 60 9.51 -17.76 10.77
C PRO A 60 9.70 -16.33 10.25
N LEU A 61 10.35 -15.48 11.06
CA LEU A 61 10.61 -14.07 10.75
C LEU A 61 11.68 -13.88 9.65
N LEU A 62 12.60 -14.84 9.54
CA LEU A 62 13.71 -14.75 8.60
C LEU A 62 13.38 -15.43 7.27
N PRO A 63 13.70 -14.80 6.13
CA PRO A 63 13.62 -15.45 4.84
C PRO A 63 14.55 -16.66 4.79
N LYS A 64 14.09 -17.76 4.17
CA LYS A 64 14.91 -18.97 3.99
C LYS A 64 16.13 -18.72 3.11
N ARG A 65 16.08 -17.74 2.21
CA ARG A 65 17.15 -17.39 1.29
C ARG A 65 17.58 -15.94 1.48
N ARG A 66 18.90 -15.69 1.52
CA ARG A 66 19.44 -14.32 1.67
C ARG A 66 18.99 -13.36 0.57
N GLN A 67 18.78 -13.87 -0.65
CA GLN A 67 18.29 -13.08 -1.78
C GLN A 67 16.89 -12.50 -1.51
N ASP A 68 16.01 -13.27 -0.89
CA ASP A 68 14.66 -12.83 -0.55
C ASP A 68 14.72 -11.72 0.52
N GLY A 69 15.70 -11.78 1.42
CA GLY A 69 15.96 -10.70 2.39
C GLY A 69 16.35 -9.37 1.74
N PHE A 70 17.24 -9.40 0.74
CA PHE A 70 17.59 -8.19 -0.03
C PHE A 70 16.39 -7.66 -0.82
N LEU A 71 15.57 -8.54 -1.38
CA LEU A 71 14.39 -8.16 -2.14
C LEU A 71 13.32 -7.52 -1.22
N LEU A 72 13.11 -8.08 -0.02
CA LEU A 72 12.23 -7.49 1.00
C LEU A 72 12.72 -6.12 1.46
N LEU A 73 14.03 -5.95 1.66
CA LEU A 73 14.61 -4.63 1.98
C LEU A 73 14.38 -3.63 0.84
N GLY A 74 14.61 -4.03 -0.41
CA GLY A 74 14.36 -3.20 -1.58
C GLY A 74 12.89 -2.77 -1.69
N LEU A 75 11.96 -3.71 -1.52
CA LEU A 75 10.52 -3.43 -1.49
C LEU A 75 10.14 -2.50 -0.33
N GLY A 76 10.74 -2.70 0.85
CA GLY A 76 10.53 -1.84 2.01
C GLY A 76 10.96 -0.39 1.76
N VAL A 77 12.16 -0.19 1.19
CA VAL A 77 12.65 1.14 0.82
C VAL A 77 11.76 1.78 -0.24
N LEU A 78 11.41 1.04 -1.30
CA LEU A 78 10.52 1.51 -2.35
C LEU A 78 9.15 1.94 -1.79
N LEU A 79 8.59 1.13 -0.90
CA LEU A 79 7.30 1.40 -0.27
C LEU A 79 7.37 2.62 0.67
N ALA A 80 8.46 2.78 1.42
CA ALA A 80 8.68 3.94 2.28
C ALA A 80 8.78 5.24 1.46
N LEU A 81 9.54 5.22 0.36
CA LEU A 81 9.64 6.35 -0.57
C LEU A 81 8.28 6.67 -1.19
N HIS A 82 7.56 5.66 -1.66
CA HIS A 82 6.22 5.81 -2.23
C HIS A 82 5.25 6.48 -1.26
N TRP A 83 5.11 5.97 -0.03
CA TRP A 83 4.19 6.54 0.96
C TRP A 83 4.59 7.95 1.38
N THR A 84 5.89 8.22 1.54
CA THR A 84 6.37 9.56 1.89
C THR A 84 6.03 10.56 0.79
N ALA A 85 6.30 10.21 -0.46
CA ALA A 85 5.97 11.05 -1.62
C ALA A 85 4.45 11.27 -1.75
N PHE A 86 3.64 10.23 -1.52
CA PHE A 86 2.18 10.32 -1.56
C PHE A 86 1.63 11.29 -0.52
N PHE A 87 2.07 11.18 0.75
CA PHE A 87 1.61 12.11 1.80
C PHE A 87 2.16 13.53 1.61
N GLN A 88 3.37 13.68 1.07
CA GLN A 88 3.91 14.99 0.71
C GLN A 88 3.09 15.65 -0.41
N ALA A 89 2.69 14.90 -1.45
CA ALA A 89 1.82 15.41 -2.51
C ALA A 89 0.45 15.86 -1.97
N ILE A 90 -0.15 15.11 -1.04
CA ILE A 90 -1.40 15.50 -0.37
C ILE A 90 -1.24 16.78 0.44
N ASN A 91 -0.10 16.93 1.13
CA ASN A 91 0.20 18.10 1.95
C ASN A 91 0.35 19.37 1.09
N VAL A 92 1.08 19.29 -0.03
CA VAL A 92 1.31 20.42 -0.95
C VAL A 92 0.08 20.76 -1.78
N SER A 93 -0.73 19.77 -2.17
CA SER A 93 -1.90 19.96 -3.02
C SER A 93 -3.20 19.72 -2.25
N ASN A 94 -3.92 18.64 -2.54
CA ASN A 94 -5.06 18.19 -1.78
C ASN A 94 -5.23 16.66 -1.90
N VAL A 95 -6.10 16.13 -1.04
CA VAL A 95 -6.39 14.70 -0.97
C VAL A 95 -6.98 14.16 -2.28
N ALA A 96 -7.85 14.93 -2.94
CA ALA A 96 -8.47 14.52 -4.20
C ALA A 96 -7.45 14.39 -5.34
N ILE A 97 -6.50 15.33 -5.48
CA ILE A 97 -5.42 15.24 -6.47
C ILE A 97 -4.54 14.02 -6.19
N GLY A 98 -4.16 13.79 -4.92
CA GLY A 98 -3.38 12.61 -4.54
C GLY A 98 -4.06 11.29 -4.91
N LEU A 99 -5.38 11.18 -4.65
CA LEU A 99 -6.16 9.99 -5.00
C LEU A 99 -6.36 9.83 -6.52
N LEU A 100 -6.59 10.92 -7.26
CA LEU A 100 -6.70 10.88 -8.72
C LEU A 100 -5.39 10.44 -9.38
N SER A 101 -4.26 10.95 -8.90
CA SER A 101 -2.94 10.52 -9.34
C SER A 101 -2.71 9.04 -9.01
N PHE A 102 -3.11 8.58 -7.82
CA PHE A 102 -3.03 7.16 -7.46
C PHE A 102 -3.90 6.31 -8.38
N SER A 103 -5.15 6.69 -8.65
CA SER A 103 -6.07 5.99 -9.55
C SER A 103 -5.61 5.94 -11.01
N SER A 104 -4.58 6.71 -11.39
CA SER A 104 -3.95 6.62 -12.71
C SER A 104 -2.96 5.45 -12.81
N PHE A 105 -2.70 4.71 -11.71
CA PHE A 105 -1.81 3.54 -11.72
C PHE A 105 -2.12 2.51 -12.81
N PRO A 106 -3.40 2.21 -13.18
CA PRO A 106 -3.70 1.22 -14.21
C PRO A 106 -3.14 1.61 -15.58
N LEU A 107 -3.07 2.91 -15.89
CA LEU A 107 -2.46 3.42 -17.11
C LEU A 107 -0.95 3.14 -17.12
N PHE A 108 -0.27 3.40 -16.00
CA PHE A 108 1.14 3.11 -15.85
C PHE A 108 1.42 1.61 -15.89
N THR A 109 0.62 0.79 -15.20
CA THR A 109 0.79 -0.66 -15.22
C THR A 109 0.52 -1.24 -16.60
N ALA A 110 -0.52 -0.79 -17.32
CA ALA A 110 -0.80 -1.24 -18.68
C ALA A 110 0.32 -0.86 -19.67
N ALA A 111 0.99 0.28 -19.46
CA ALA A 111 2.16 0.68 -20.25
C ALA A 111 3.44 -0.10 -19.87
N LEU A 112 3.63 -0.42 -18.59
CA LEU A 112 4.79 -1.15 -18.07
C LEU A 112 4.72 -2.67 -18.26
N GLU A 113 3.53 -3.23 -18.24
CA GLU A 113 3.25 -4.67 -18.41
C GLU A 113 3.88 -5.26 -19.68
N PRO A 114 3.74 -4.68 -20.89
CA PRO A 114 4.44 -5.20 -22.07
C PRO A 114 5.96 -5.10 -21.97
N LEU A 115 6.49 -4.12 -21.23
CA LEU A 115 7.93 -3.91 -21.05
C LEU A 115 8.55 -4.91 -20.06
N LEU A 116 7.84 -5.22 -18.97
CA LEU A 116 8.33 -6.06 -17.88
C LEU A 116 7.96 -7.54 -18.07
N LEU A 117 6.75 -7.83 -18.53
CA LEU A 117 6.21 -9.18 -18.65
C LEU A 117 6.28 -9.72 -20.08
N HIS A 118 6.73 -8.92 -21.05
CA HIS A 118 6.80 -9.28 -22.48
C HIS A 118 5.47 -9.79 -23.05
N GLN A 119 4.33 -9.42 -22.44
CA GLN A 119 3.00 -9.81 -22.91
C GLN A 119 2.45 -8.73 -23.84
N ARG A 120 1.81 -9.14 -24.95
CA ARG A 120 1.17 -8.19 -25.87
C ARG A 120 -0.13 -7.66 -25.24
N PRO A 121 -0.38 -6.35 -25.26
CA PRO A 121 -1.64 -5.80 -24.75
C PRO A 121 -2.81 -6.38 -25.56
N ARG A 122 -3.84 -6.89 -24.88
CA ARG A 122 -5.13 -7.24 -25.46
C ARG A 122 -6.10 -6.08 -25.34
#